data_AF-A0A1H0SGW2-F1
#
_entry.id   AF-A0A1H0SGW2-F1
#
_cell.length_a   1.000
_cell.length_b   1.000
_cell.length_c   1.000
_cell.angle_alpha   90.00
_cell.angle_beta   90.00
_cell.angle_gamma   90.00
#
_symmetry.space_group_name_H-M   'P 1'
#
loop_
_entity.id
_entity.type
_entity.pdbx_description
1 polymer ?
#
loop_
_entity_poly.entity_id
_entity_poly.type
_entity_poly.pdbx_seq_one_letter_code
_entity_poly.pdbx_strand_id
1 'polypeptide(L)'
;MTNGTVVKIQPGQRVGDRTSHRIVAAQLRGEARAPDTDTRSVVRAVAKEIEDLGLVPDVPELERRYGQPSIVAPALAAMRASA
;
A
#
# COMPACT_ATOMS: atom_id res chain seq x y z
N MET A 1 -16.06 9.99 5.79
CA MET A 1 -14.64 9.64 5.57
C MET A 1 -14.60 8.23 5.05
N THR A 2 -14.46 8.04 3.73
CA THR A 2 -14.28 6.70 3.16
C THR A 2 -12.87 6.29 3.53
N ASN A 3 -12.73 5.32 4.45
CA ASN A 3 -11.44 4.67 4.67
C ASN A 3 -11.05 4.07 3.31
N GLY A 4 -10.14 4.74 2.60
CA GLY A 4 -9.66 4.30 1.30
C GLY A 4 -9.25 2.84 1.45
N THR A 5 -9.81 1.97 0.63
CA THR A 5 -9.39 0.57 0.62
C THR A 5 -8.51 0.42 -0.60
N VAL A 6 -7.35 -0.24 -0.46
CA VAL A 6 -6.45 -0.54 -1.58
C VAL A 6 -7.00 -1.61 -2.54
N VAL A 7 -8.26 -1.99 -2.35
CA VAL A 7 -9.02 -2.90 -3.20
C VAL A 7 -10.34 -2.24 -3.57
N LYS A 8 -10.83 -2.51 -4.77
CA LYS A 8 -12.14 -2.05 -5.21
C LYS A 8 -13.22 -2.83 -4.45
N ILE A 9 -14.11 -2.10 -3.79
CA ILE A 9 -15.26 -2.66 -3.08
C ILE A 9 -16.52 -2.17 -3.78
N GLN A 10 -17.48 -3.06 -4.05
CA GLN A 10 -18.77 -2.65 -4.59
C GLN A 10 -19.58 -1.88 -3.54
N PRO A 11 -20.44 -0.93 -3.94
CA PRO A 11 -21.35 -0.27 -3.02
C PRO A 11 -22.15 -1.29 -2.19
N GLY A 12 -22.11 -1.16 -0.86
CA GLY A 12 -22.80 -2.07 0.08
C GLY A 12 -22.01 -3.32 0.48
N GLN A 13 -20.90 -3.62 -0.19
CA GLN A 13 -19.99 -4.70 0.19
C GLN A 13 -19.04 -4.19 1.29
N ARG A 14 -18.74 -5.04 2.28
CA ARG A 14 -17.75 -4.74 3.32
C ARG A 14 -16.62 -5.74 3.29
N VAL A 15 -15.40 -5.24 3.53
CA VAL A 15 -14.23 -6.09 3.77
C VAL A 15 -14.30 -6.55 5.22
N GLY A 16 -14.52 -7.85 5.44
CA GLY A 16 -14.46 -8.44 6.78
C GLY A 16 -13.02 -8.51 7.29
N ASP A 17 -12.85 -8.61 8.62
CA ASP A 17 -11.54 -8.54 9.29
C ASP A 17 -10.53 -9.56 8.75
N ARG A 18 -10.98 -10.78 8.42
CA ARG A 18 -10.11 -11.81 7.81
C ARG A 18 -9.56 -11.36 6.46
N THR A 19 -10.36 -10.66 5.66
CA THR A 19 -9.94 -10.12 4.35
C THR A 19 -9.03 -8.92 4.55
N SER A 20 -9.29 -8.06 5.54
CA SER A 20 -8.40 -6.95 5.91
C SER A 20 -6.99 -7.45 6.25
N HIS A 21 -6.86 -8.48 7.09
CA HIS A 21 -5.56 -9.06 7.43
C HIS A 21 -4.83 -9.65 6.21
N ARG A 22 -5.58 -10.30 5.31
CA ARG A 22 -4.99 -10.84 4.06
C ARG A 22 -4.49 -9.73 3.16
N ILE A 23 -5.23 -8.63 3.03
CA ILE A 23 -4.82 -7.44 2.27
C ILE A 23 -3.53 -6.86 2.85
N VAL A 24 -3.46 -6.66 4.17
CA VAL A 24 -2.23 -6.16 4.83
C VAL A 24 -1.05 -7.10 4.59
N ALA A 25 -1.25 -8.41 4.71
CA ALA A 25 -0.21 -9.38 4.44
C ALA A 25 0.25 -9.36 2.97
N ALA A 26 -0.66 -9.11 2.02
CA ALA A 26 -0.32 -8.92 0.62
C ALA A 26 0.51 -7.66 0.39
N GLN A 27 0.18 -6.55 1.05
CA GLN A 27 0.98 -5.32 0.98
C GLN A 27 2.41 -5.55 1.47
N LEU A 28 2.58 -6.17 2.64
CA LEU A 28 3.92 -6.46 3.19
C LEU A 28 4.76 -7.37 2.29
N ARG A 29 4.14 -8.40 1.68
CA ARG A 29 4.85 -9.28 0.73
C ARG A 29 5.23 -8.56 -0.56
N GLY A 30 4.33 -7.70 -1.06
CA GLY A 30 4.58 -6.90 -2.27
C GLY A 30 5.72 -5.91 -2.04
N GLU A 31 5.72 -5.22 -0.90
CA GLU A 31 6.79 -4.32 -0.47
C GLU A 31 8.13 -5.04 -0.35
N ALA A 32 8.16 -6.20 0.31
CA ALA A 32 9.38 -6.99 0.48
C ALA A 32 9.96 -7.57 -0.83
N ARG A 33 9.14 -7.69 -1.88
CA ARG A 33 9.54 -8.18 -3.21
C ARG A 33 9.97 -7.07 -4.15
N ALA A 34 9.60 -5.83 -3.86
CA ALA A 34 9.91 -4.71 -4.72
C ALA A 34 11.39 -4.32 -4.56
N PRO A 35 12.12 -4.04 -5.66
CA PRO A 35 13.46 -3.47 -5.57
C PRO A 35 13.41 -2.10 -4.87
N ASP A 36 14.29 -1.90 -3.88
CA ASP A 36 14.27 -0.93 -2.76
C ASP A 36 14.07 0.58 -3.06
N THR A 37 13.72 1.00 -4.28
CA THR A 37 13.76 2.42 -4.67
C THR A 37 12.65 2.94 -5.57
N ASP A 38 11.81 2.08 -6.16
CA ASP A 38 10.80 2.55 -7.12
C ASP A 38 9.37 2.34 -6.62
N THR A 39 8.68 3.44 -6.31
CA THR A 39 7.25 3.47 -5.95
C THR A 39 6.40 2.69 -6.94
N ARG A 40 6.69 2.79 -8.24
CA ARG A 40 5.90 2.08 -9.27
C ARG A 40 6.09 0.58 -9.17
N SER A 41 7.30 0.13 -8.86
CA SER A 41 7.62 -1.27 -8.61
C SER A 41 6.93 -1.80 -7.35
N VAL A 42 6.86 -1.01 -6.27
CA VAL A 42 6.09 -1.36 -5.06
C VAL A 42 4.61 -1.50 -5.37
N VAL A 43 4.00 -0.51 -6.04
CA VAL A 43 2.58 -0.54 -6.43
C VAL A 43 2.27 -1.78 -7.27
N ARG A 44 3.13 -2.10 -8.24
CA ARG A 44 2.95 -3.29 -9.10
C ARG A 44 3.04 -4.59 -8.32
N ALA A 45 4.02 -4.71 -7.42
CA ALA A 45 4.21 -5.91 -6.60
C ALA A 45 3.03 -6.12 -5.63
N VAL A 46 2.58 -5.05 -4.98
CA VAL A 46 1.42 -5.07 -4.07
C VAL A 46 0.12 -5.37 -4.82
N ALA A 47 -0.11 -4.76 -5.98
CA ALA A 47 -1.29 -5.03 -6.79
C ALA A 47 -1.37 -6.51 -7.18
N LYS A 48 -0.24 -7.11 -7.57
CA LYS A 48 -0.17 -8.54 -7.88
C LYS A 48 -0.49 -9.42 -6.67
N GLU A 49 0.04 -9.11 -5.49
CA GLU A 49 -0.28 -9.87 -4.27
C GLU A 49 -1.77 -9.79 -3.90
N ILE A 50 -2.42 -8.65 -4.17
CA ILE A 50 -3.86 -8.47 -3.98
C ILE A 50 -4.66 -9.29 -4.99
N GLU A 51 -4.24 -9.30 -6.26
CA GLU A 51 -4.86 -10.14 -7.31
C GLU A 51 -4.76 -11.63 -6.98
N ASP A 52 -3.61 -12.07 -6.45
CA ASP A 52 -3.38 -13.45 -6.02
C ASP A 52 -4.29 -13.87 -4.83
N LEU A 53 -4.92 -12.90 -4.14
CA LEU A 53 -5.96 -13.16 -3.13
C LEU A 53 -7.38 -13.30 -3.72
N GLY A 54 -7.55 -13.09 -5.04
CA GLY A 54 -8.83 -13.02 -5.72
C GLY A 54 -9.54 -11.68 -5.57
N LEU A 55 -8.81 -10.61 -5.24
CA LEU A 55 -9.33 -9.26 -5.07
C LEU A 55 -8.93 -8.37 -6.24
N VAL A 56 -9.68 -7.28 -6.47
CA VAL A 56 -9.35 -6.30 -7.50
C VAL A 56 -8.60 -5.13 -6.85
N PRO A 57 -7.32 -4.89 -7.16
CA PRO A 57 -6.57 -3.79 -6.58
C PRO A 57 -7.14 -2.43 -7.03
N ASP A 58 -7.12 -1.47 -6.10
CA ASP A 58 -7.35 -0.05 -6.39
C ASP A 58 -6.00 0.62 -6.65
N VAL A 59 -5.56 0.55 -7.90
CA VAL A 59 -4.26 1.10 -8.33
C VAL A 59 -4.14 2.60 -8.06
N PRO A 60 -5.14 3.46 -8.35
CA PRO A 60 -5.10 4.87 -7.97
C PRO A 60 -4.89 5.11 -6.47
N GLU A 61 -5.56 4.34 -5.60
CA GLU A 61 -5.37 4.46 -4.15
C GLU A 61 -4.00 3.94 -3.70
N LEU A 62 -3.48 2.86 -4.32
CA LEU A 62 -2.12 2.37 -4.09
C LEU A 62 -1.08 3.43 -4.48
N GLU A 63 -1.19 4.02 -5.67
CA GLU A 63 -0.32 5.10 -6.14
C GLU A 63 -0.38 6.31 -5.21
N ARG A 64 -1.58 6.70 -4.75
CA ARG A 64 -1.74 7.79 -3.78
C ARG A 64 -1.02 7.50 -2.47
N ARG A 65 -1.07 6.26 -1.97
CA ARG A 65 -0.43 5.86 -0.70
C ARG A 65 1.09 5.77 -0.80
N TYR A 66 1.60 5.08 -1.81
CA TYR A 66 3.03 4.85 -1.97
C TYR A 66 3.76 6.05 -2.61
N GLY A 67 3.03 6.93 -3.28
CA GLY A 67 3.56 8.18 -3.84
C GLY A 67 3.58 9.35 -2.85
N GLN A 68 2.99 9.20 -1.66
CA GLN A 68 3.12 10.23 -0.62
C GLN A 68 4.56 10.25 -0.09
N PRO A 69 5.21 11.43 -0.03
CA PRO A 69 6.50 11.54 0.63
C PRO A 69 6.32 11.09 2.08
N SER A 70 7.08 10.07 2.47
CA SER A 70 7.14 9.61 3.85
C SER A 70 7.37 10.81 4.76
N ILE A 71 6.40 11.10 5.65
CA ILE A 71 6.52 12.16 6.67
C ILE A 71 7.67 11.85 7.66
N VAL A 72 8.25 10.63 7.59
CA VAL A 72 9.45 10.24 8.33
C VAL A 72 10.72 10.86 7.73
N ALA A 73 10.74 11.16 6.43
CA ALA A 73 11.93 11.69 5.75
C ALA A 73 12.34 13.10 6.24
N PRO A 74 11.42 14.08 6.44
CA PRO A 74 11.78 15.38 7.02
C PRO A 74 12.34 15.28 8.44
N ALA A 75 11.76 14.44 9.29
CA ALA A 75 12.19 14.29 10.69
C ALA A 75 13.56 13.62 10.80
N LEU A 76 13.81 12.57 10.00
CA LEU A 76 15.09 11.88 9.97
C LEU A 76 16.20 12.74 9.31
N ALA A 77 15.85 13.53 8.30
CA ALA A 77 16.75 14.50 7.67
C ALA A 77 17.11 15.66 8.63
N ALA A 78 16.14 16.18 9.39
CA ALA A 78 16.35 17.21 10.40
C ALA A 78 17.23 16.70 11.56
N MET A 79 17.05 15.45 11.99
CA MET A 79 17.92 14.83 13.01
C MET A 79 19.37 14.67 12.54
N ARG A 80 19.60 14.33 11.27
CA ARG A 80 20.95 14.20 10.70
C ARG A 80 21.66 15.54 10.46
N ALA A 81 20.91 16.60 10.19
CA ALA A 81 21.47 17.94 9.99
C ALA A 81 21.84 18.64 11.32
N SER A 82 21.46 18.06 12.46
CA SER A 82 21.70 18.59 13.80
C SER A 82 22.80 17.84 14.58
N ALA A 83 23.50 16.91 13.93
CA ALA A 83 24.61 16.11 14.47
C ALA A 83 25.92 16.44 13.76
#